data_AF-A0A014LBF5-F1
#
_entry.id   AF-A0A014LBF5-F1
#
_cell.length_a   1.000
_cell.length_b   1.000
_cell.length_c   1.000
_cell.angle_alpha   90.00
_cell.angle_beta   90.00
_cell.angle_gamma   90.00
#
_symmetry.space_group_name_H-M   'P 1'
#
loop_
_entity.id
_entity.type
_entity.pdbx_description
1 polymer ?
#
loop_
_entity_poly.entity_id
_entity_poly.type
_entity_poly.pdbx_seq_one_letter_code
_entity_poly.pdbx_strand_id
1 'polypeptide(L)'
;MASENVSGSEAVEPVDAVRAKAVDDQMIDELVRRAQAEGLQLTGEGGLLQQLTKRLLESALEGEITDHLGYDKHDPAGRNGGNSRNGKRSKTVLTDVGPVEITMPRDRDGSFEPKIVKKRQKRLTGFDEMVISLAAKGLTTGEVQAHLAEVHGAEVSRQTISTITDKMLEDAARQDRDKTAKLLKPVHTAPTEEAALDRFAEFADARDRKYPAIVKLWENAWKEFTPFLRFDTEIRRIVCTTNATESVNARIRRAAKARRHFPNEQAALKCVYMAIMSLDPTGKGQARWTMRWKTALNAFDITFDGRLSAARQ
;
A
#
# COMPACT_ATOMS: atom_id res chain seq x y z
N MET A 1 -7.36 -56.85 -30.34
CA MET A 1 -6.65 -56.24 -31.48
C MET A 1 -6.87 -54.74 -31.41
N ALA A 2 -5.78 -53.97 -31.34
CA ALA A 2 -5.64 -52.50 -31.38
C ALA A 2 -6.55 -51.70 -30.41
N SER A 3 -6.11 -51.10 -29.29
CA SER A 3 -4.93 -50.27 -29.01
C SER A 3 -4.69 -49.17 -30.04
N GLU A 4 -5.42 -48.07 -29.93
CA GLU A 4 -4.94 -46.74 -30.34
C GLU A 4 -5.25 -45.71 -29.26
N ASN A 5 -4.18 -45.38 -28.53
CA ASN A 5 -4.05 -44.28 -27.59
C ASN A 5 -3.89 -42.99 -28.41
N VAL A 6 -4.90 -42.11 -28.45
CA VAL A 6 -4.70 -40.73 -28.92
C VAL A 6 -4.35 -39.88 -27.71
N SER A 7 -3.05 -39.85 -27.41
CA SER A 7 -2.42 -38.87 -26.53
C SER A 7 -2.42 -37.52 -27.24
N GLY A 8 -3.50 -36.76 -27.07
CA GLY A 8 -3.50 -35.32 -27.34
C GLY A 8 -2.82 -34.61 -26.18
N SER A 9 -1.48 -34.53 -26.20
CA SER A 9 -0.79 -33.57 -25.37
C SER A 9 -1.14 -32.18 -25.90
N GLU A 10 -2.02 -31.46 -25.20
CA GLU A 10 -2.09 -30.01 -25.34
C GLU A 10 -0.71 -29.47 -24.96
N ALA A 11 0.08 -29.19 -25.99
CA ALA A 11 1.32 -28.47 -25.88
C ALA A 11 0.98 -27.13 -25.24
N VAL A 12 1.37 -26.97 -23.98
CA VAL A 12 1.44 -25.68 -23.32
C VAL A 12 2.45 -24.87 -24.13
N GLU A 13 1.94 -24.04 -25.03
CA GLU A 13 2.71 -23.00 -25.72
C GLU A 13 3.58 -22.30 -24.67
N PRO A 14 4.91 -22.23 -24.88
CA PRO A 14 5.78 -21.56 -23.94
C PRO A 14 5.37 -20.10 -23.94
N VAL A 15 4.83 -19.65 -22.81
CA VAL A 15 4.51 -18.25 -22.53
C VAL A 15 5.69 -17.43 -23.03
N ASP A 16 5.46 -16.66 -24.10
CA ASP A 16 6.48 -15.89 -24.78
C ASP A 16 7.32 -15.17 -23.73
N ALA A 17 8.56 -15.65 -23.60
CA ALA A 17 9.58 -14.96 -22.85
C ALA A 17 9.65 -13.57 -23.47
N VAL A 18 9.18 -12.57 -22.73
CA VAL A 18 9.47 -11.17 -23.00
C VAL A 18 10.99 -11.08 -23.01
N ARG A 19 11.58 -11.26 -24.20
CA ARG A 19 13.00 -11.16 -24.46
C ARG A 19 13.36 -9.72 -24.19
N ALA A 20 13.81 -9.46 -22.97
CA ALA A 20 14.55 -8.29 -22.61
C ALA A 20 15.83 -8.28 -23.48
N LYS A 21 15.78 -7.66 -24.66
CA LYS A 21 16.99 -7.09 -25.28
C LYS A 21 17.37 -5.87 -24.45
N ALA A 22 17.93 -6.09 -23.26
CA ALA A 22 18.18 -5.00 -22.32
C ALA A 22 19.67 -4.72 -22.06
N VAL A 23 20.58 -5.59 -22.48
CA VAL A 23 22.03 -5.35 -22.34
C VAL A 23 22.76 -6.04 -23.49
N ASP A 24 23.76 -5.40 -24.07
CA ASP A 24 24.62 -5.97 -25.10
C ASP A 24 25.57 -7.02 -24.47
N ASP A 25 25.51 -8.27 -24.96
CA ASP A 25 26.33 -9.38 -24.45
C ASP A 25 27.84 -9.06 -24.54
N GLN A 26 28.27 -8.31 -25.56
CA GLN A 26 29.68 -7.89 -25.70
C GLN A 26 30.11 -6.93 -24.59
N MET A 27 29.19 -6.07 -24.15
CA MET A 27 29.44 -5.13 -23.06
C MET A 27 29.52 -5.86 -21.71
N ILE A 28 28.72 -6.92 -21.52
CA ILE A 28 28.78 -7.78 -20.34
C ILE A 28 30.13 -8.51 -20.30
N ASP A 29 30.55 -9.12 -21.40
CA ASP A 29 31.82 -9.86 -21.48
C ASP A 29 33.02 -8.96 -21.15
N GLU A 30 33.01 -7.73 -21.64
CA GLU A 30 34.06 -6.76 -21.34
C GLU A 30 34.06 -6.32 -19.87
N LEU A 31 32.88 -6.11 -19.27
CA LEU A 31 32.76 -5.79 -17.84
C LEU A 31 33.26 -6.94 -16.96
N VAL A 32 32.91 -8.19 -17.30
CA VAL A 32 33.37 -9.38 -16.57
C VAL A 32 34.88 -9.53 -16.70
N ARG A 33 35.44 -9.37 -17.90
CA ARG A 33 36.88 -9.45 -18.14
C ARG A 33 37.65 -8.43 -17.32
N ARG A 34 37.18 -7.17 -17.26
CA ARG A 34 37.81 -6.11 -16.45
C ARG A 34 37.70 -6.40 -14.95
N ALA A 35 36.53 -6.83 -14.50
CA ALA A 35 36.33 -7.21 -13.11
C ALA A 35 37.28 -8.34 -12.69
N GLN A 36 37.46 -9.37 -13.54
CA GLN A 36 38.41 -10.45 -13.30
C GLN A 36 39.87 -9.96 -13.27
N ALA A 37 40.25 -9.04 -14.17
CA ALA A 37 41.59 -8.46 -14.21
C ALA A 37 41.91 -7.63 -12.95
N GLU A 38 40.91 -6.96 -12.38
CA GLU A 38 41.03 -6.16 -11.16
C GLU A 38 40.82 -6.99 -9.87
N GLY A 39 40.53 -8.29 -10.00
CA GLY A 39 40.28 -9.18 -8.87
C GLY A 39 38.96 -8.90 -8.12
N LEU A 40 38.02 -8.22 -8.76
CA LEU A 40 36.72 -7.87 -8.18
C LEU A 40 35.83 -9.11 -8.05
N GLN A 41 35.26 -9.29 -6.86
CA GLN A 41 34.22 -10.29 -6.64
C GLN A 41 32.91 -9.87 -7.32
N LEU A 42 32.09 -10.84 -7.73
CA LEU A 42 30.78 -10.55 -8.34
C LEU A 42 29.82 -9.90 -7.34
N THR A 43 29.77 -10.46 -6.13
CA THR A 43 28.96 -10.03 -4.96
C THR A 43 29.89 -9.71 -3.78
N GLY A 44 29.34 -9.10 -2.72
CA GLY A 44 30.11 -8.72 -1.53
C GLY A 44 30.57 -7.27 -1.56
N GLU A 45 31.21 -6.81 -0.48
CA GLU A 45 31.62 -5.42 -0.31
C GLU A 45 32.60 -4.97 -1.41
N GLY A 46 32.21 -3.94 -2.16
CA GLY A 46 32.99 -3.42 -3.29
C GLY A 46 32.91 -4.27 -4.57
N GLY A 47 32.09 -5.33 -4.58
CA GLY A 47 31.92 -6.22 -5.74
C GLY A 47 31.26 -5.54 -6.95
N LEU A 48 31.37 -6.19 -8.12
CA LEU A 48 30.91 -5.66 -9.40
C LEU A 48 29.43 -5.23 -9.36
N LEU A 49 28.55 -6.07 -8.79
CA LEU A 49 27.12 -5.76 -8.73
C LEU A 49 26.82 -4.55 -7.84
N GLN A 50 27.55 -4.33 -6.75
CA GLN A 50 27.40 -3.14 -5.92
C GLN A 50 27.84 -1.88 -6.67
N GLN A 51 28.94 -1.95 -7.43
CA GLN A 51 29.42 -0.83 -8.25
C GLN A 51 28.44 -0.49 -9.38
N LEU A 52 27.89 -1.51 -10.06
CA LEU A 52 26.87 -1.33 -11.08
C LEU A 52 25.60 -0.72 -10.49
N THR A 53 25.14 -1.23 -9.35
CA THR A 53 23.95 -0.71 -8.64
C THR A 53 24.17 0.74 -8.23
N LYS A 54 25.35 1.08 -7.69
CA LYS A 54 25.75 2.47 -7.38
C LYS A 54 25.65 3.34 -8.62
N ARG A 55 26.26 2.91 -9.72
CA ARG A 55 26.32 3.70 -10.96
C ARG A 55 24.94 3.92 -11.57
N LEU A 56 24.09 2.91 -11.58
CA LEU A 56 22.71 3.01 -12.05
C LEU A 56 21.90 3.99 -11.19
N LEU A 57 21.97 3.87 -9.86
CA LEU A 57 21.27 4.76 -8.93
C LEU A 57 21.74 6.21 -9.07
N GLU A 58 23.06 6.44 -9.13
CA GLU A 58 23.63 7.79 -9.31
C GLU A 58 23.26 8.40 -10.66
N SER A 59 23.30 7.60 -11.74
CA SER A 59 22.93 8.06 -13.08
C SER A 59 21.46 8.45 -13.14
N ALA A 60 20.59 7.64 -12.55
CA ALA A 60 19.16 7.89 -12.56
C ALA A 60 18.80 9.11 -11.70
N LEU A 61 19.47 9.30 -10.54
CA LEU A 61 19.33 10.52 -9.72
C LEU A 61 19.86 11.77 -10.42
N GLU A 62 20.94 11.66 -11.21
CA GLU A 62 21.47 12.76 -12.02
C GLU A 62 20.47 13.14 -13.13
N GLY A 63 19.78 12.17 -13.72
CA GLY A 63 18.64 12.41 -14.61
C GLY A 63 17.49 13.14 -13.93
N GLU A 64 17.04 12.66 -12.76
CA GLU A 64 15.94 13.29 -12.02
C GLU A 64 16.21 14.76 -11.66
N ILE A 65 17.44 15.13 -11.26
CA ILE A 65 17.75 16.53 -10.96
C ILE A 65 17.86 17.38 -12.23
N THR A 66 18.26 16.78 -13.35
CA THR A 66 18.26 17.44 -14.66
C THR A 66 16.83 17.79 -15.06
N ASP A 67 15.91 16.84 -14.95
CA ASP A 67 14.49 17.06 -15.20
C ASP A 67 13.88 18.10 -14.25
N HIS A 68 14.26 18.05 -12.96
CA HIS A 68 13.77 19.00 -11.95
C HIS A 68 14.21 20.44 -12.22
N LEU A 69 15.46 20.63 -12.65
CA LEU A 69 16.01 21.96 -12.94
C LEU A 69 15.72 22.43 -14.37
N GLY A 70 15.42 21.50 -15.28
CA GLY A 70 15.18 21.76 -16.71
C GLY A 70 16.45 22.00 -17.52
N TYR A 71 17.63 21.69 -16.97
CA TYR A 71 18.92 21.86 -17.66
C TYR A 71 20.02 20.92 -17.14
N ASP A 72 20.97 20.63 -18.02
CA ASP A 72 22.10 19.75 -17.75
C ASP A 72 23.18 20.38 -16.87
N LYS A 73 24.03 19.54 -16.28
CA LYS A 73 25.15 20.03 -15.48
C LYS A 73 26.08 20.89 -16.35
N HIS A 74 26.33 22.11 -15.90
CA HIS A 74 27.13 23.15 -16.59
C HIS A 74 26.49 23.74 -17.86
N ASP A 75 25.23 23.44 -18.13
CA ASP A 75 24.51 24.04 -19.25
C ASP A 75 24.35 25.57 -19.05
N PRO A 76 24.72 26.40 -20.05
CA PRO A 76 24.45 27.84 -20.03
C PRO A 76 22.99 28.22 -19.75
N ALA A 77 22.02 27.37 -20.10
CA ALA A 77 20.59 27.57 -19.82
C ALA A 77 20.28 27.72 -18.33
N GLY A 78 21.12 27.18 -17.45
CA GLY A 78 20.99 27.30 -16.00
C GLY A 78 21.48 28.64 -15.42
N ARG A 79 22.09 29.53 -16.21
CA ARG A 79 22.58 30.83 -15.72
C ARG A 79 21.40 31.75 -15.41
N ASN A 80 21.42 32.38 -14.24
CA ASN A 80 20.35 33.28 -13.75
C ASN A 80 18.94 32.63 -13.63
N GLY A 81 18.84 31.29 -13.61
CA GLY A 81 17.57 30.54 -13.57
C GLY A 81 16.90 30.41 -12.19
N GLY A 82 17.28 31.24 -11.21
CA GLY A 82 16.75 31.19 -9.83
C GLY A 82 17.32 30.03 -8.99
N ASN A 83 17.07 28.78 -9.40
CA ASN A 83 17.57 27.59 -8.69
C ASN A 83 18.77 26.95 -9.42
N SER A 84 19.69 26.37 -8.65
CA SER A 84 20.93 25.80 -9.16
C SER A 84 21.35 24.52 -8.45
N ARG A 85 22.12 23.68 -9.14
CA ARG A 85 22.80 22.53 -8.52
C ARG A 85 23.75 23.03 -7.43
N ASN A 86 23.67 22.46 -6.23
CA ASN A 86 24.44 22.88 -5.06
C ASN A 86 25.16 21.70 -4.40
N GLY A 87 26.08 21.11 -5.17
CA GLY A 87 26.92 20.02 -4.70
C GLY A 87 26.18 18.69 -4.54
N LYS A 88 26.80 17.79 -3.78
CA LYS A 88 26.40 16.40 -3.62
C LYS A 88 26.54 15.98 -2.16
N ARG A 89 25.77 14.98 -1.74
CA ARG A 89 25.83 14.38 -0.39
C ARG A 89 25.93 12.86 -0.48
N SER A 90 26.72 12.23 0.37
CA SER A 90 26.74 10.76 0.47
C SER A 90 25.51 10.24 1.20
N LYS A 91 25.08 9.04 0.81
CA LYS A 91 24.04 8.27 1.49
C LYS A 91 24.24 6.79 1.23
N THR A 92 24.34 6.01 2.29
CA THR A 92 24.29 4.55 2.20
C THR A 92 22.85 4.07 2.14
N VAL A 93 22.55 3.23 1.16
CA VAL A 93 21.24 2.62 0.94
C VAL A 93 21.40 1.10 0.98
N LEU A 94 20.57 0.43 1.75
CA LEU A 94 20.51 -1.03 1.78
C LEU A 94 19.74 -1.55 0.57
N THR A 95 20.40 -2.34 -0.25
CA THR A 95 19.84 -3.02 -1.42
C THR A 95 19.92 -4.54 -1.24
N ASP A 96 19.39 -5.28 -2.20
CA ASP A 96 19.47 -6.75 -2.29
C ASP A 96 20.91 -7.27 -2.45
N VAL A 97 21.79 -6.48 -3.07
CA VAL A 97 23.23 -6.80 -3.21
C VAL A 97 24.09 -6.27 -2.04
N GLY A 98 23.46 -5.73 -0.99
CA GLY A 98 24.11 -5.22 0.21
C GLY A 98 24.07 -3.69 0.36
N PRO A 99 24.82 -3.12 1.32
CA PRO A 99 24.93 -1.67 1.48
C PRO A 99 25.64 -1.02 0.29
N VAL A 100 25.01 -0.03 -0.33
CA VAL A 100 25.61 0.74 -1.43
C VAL A 100 25.67 2.22 -1.03
N GLU A 101 26.88 2.77 -0.97
CA GLU A 101 27.07 4.22 -0.80
C GLU A 101 26.88 4.95 -2.13
N ILE A 102 25.83 5.75 -2.21
CA ILE A 102 25.50 6.56 -3.38
C ILE A 102 25.71 8.04 -3.11
N THR A 103 26.01 8.76 -4.18
CA THR A 103 26.14 10.21 -4.17
C THR A 103 24.84 10.87 -4.64
N MET A 104 24.12 11.50 -3.71
CA MET A 104 22.87 12.18 -4.04
C MET A 104 23.11 13.63 -4.48
N PRO A 105 22.55 14.07 -5.61
CA PRO A 105 22.60 15.46 -6.03
C PRO A 105 21.64 16.34 -5.20
N ARG A 106 21.93 17.63 -5.15
CA ARG A 106 21.14 18.61 -4.39
C ARG A 106 20.97 19.91 -5.20
N ASP A 107 19.84 20.56 -5.05
CA ASP A 107 19.59 21.93 -5.52
C ASP A 107 19.82 22.96 -4.40
N ARG A 108 19.98 24.23 -4.79
CA ARG A 108 20.26 25.34 -3.89
C ARG A 108 19.08 25.63 -2.97
N ASP A 109 17.87 25.57 -3.53
CA ASP A 109 16.63 25.88 -2.81
C ASP A 109 16.14 24.71 -1.95
N GLY A 110 16.70 23.51 -2.10
CA GLY A 110 16.28 22.30 -1.37
C GLY A 110 14.93 21.73 -1.81
N SER A 111 14.41 22.23 -2.93
CA SER A 111 13.10 21.89 -3.52
C SER A 111 13.10 20.53 -4.22
N PHE A 112 14.27 19.99 -4.58
CA PHE A 112 14.38 18.71 -5.29
C PHE A 112 13.86 17.54 -4.45
N GLU A 113 12.86 16.80 -4.95
CA GLU A 113 12.30 15.58 -4.33
C GLU A 113 12.56 14.34 -5.21
N PRO A 114 13.64 13.58 -4.96
CA PRO A 114 13.97 12.40 -5.75
C PRO A 114 12.92 11.29 -5.58
N LYS A 115 12.59 10.60 -6.69
CA LYS A 115 11.56 9.54 -6.71
C LYS A 115 12.18 8.16 -6.53
N ILE A 116 13.32 7.88 -7.19
CA ILE A 116 14.01 6.59 -7.11
C ILE A 116 14.53 6.32 -5.70
N VAL A 117 15.23 7.29 -5.10
CA VAL A 117 15.68 7.20 -3.71
C VAL A 117 15.17 8.39 -2.92
N LYS A 118 14.02 8.22 -2.25
CA LYS A 118 13.36 9.32 -1.52
C LYS A 118 14.25 9.91 -0.42
N LYS A 119 13.98 11.18 -0.06
CA LYS A 119 14.63 11.83 1.08
C LYS A 119 14.51 10.95 2.32
N ARG A 120 15.64 10.73 3.01
CA ARG A 120 15.76 9.90 4.23
C ARG A 120 15.48 8.39 4.06
N GLN A 121 15.07 7.91 2.88
CA GLN A 121 14.86 6.47 2.63
C GLN A 121 16.19 5.71 2.62
N LYS A 122 16.46 4.88 3.62
CA LYS A 122 17.72 4.12 3.71
C LYS A 122 17.63 2.67 3.19
N ARG A 123 16.45 2.22 2.75
CA ARG A 123 16.18 0.85 2.29
C ARG A 123 15.42 0.86 0.97
N LEU A 124 15.81 0.02 0.02
CA LEU A 124 15.06 -0.23 -1.22
C LEU A 124 14.20 -1.48 -1.08
N THR A 125 13.21 -1.62 -1.96
CA THR A 125 12.14 -2.64 -1.88
C THR A 125 12.66 -4.07 -1.85
N GLY A 126 13.70 -4.39 -2.64
CA GLY A 126 14.29 -5.74 -2.67
C GLY A 126 14.87 -6.21 -1.34
N PHE A 127 15.29 -5.28 -0.47
CA PHE A 127 15.80 -5.62 0.86
C PHE A 127 14.67 -6.09 1.81
N ASP A 128 13.54 -5.39 1.83
CA ASP A 128 12.41 -5.73 2.70
C ASP A 128 11.81 -7.10 2.31
N GLU A 129 11.73 -7.42 1.00
CA GLU A 129 11.25 -8.71 0.49
C GLU A 129 12.14 -9.89 0.93
N MET A 130 13.46 -9.68 0.94
CA MET A 130 14.41 -10.67 1.43
C MET A 130 14.23 -10.96 2.92
N VAL A 131 14.07 -9.91 3.74
CA VAL A 131 13.79 -10.04 5.18
C VAL A 131 12.50 -10.84 5.41
N ILE A 132 11.45 -10.55 4.63
CA ILE A 132 10.16 -11.27 4.71
C ILE A 132 10.34 -12.73 4.30
N SER A 133 11.08 -13.02 3.24
CA SER A 133 11.35 -14.39 2.78
C SER A 133 12.10 -15.22 3.83
N LEU A 134 13.12 -14.64 4.46
CA LEU A 134 13.88 -15.31 5.53
C LEU A 134 13.00 -15.56 6.77
N ALA A 135 12.21 -14.56 7.19
CA ALA A 135 11.27 -14.74 8.30
C ALA A 135 10.18 -15.79 7.98
N ALA A 136 9.67 -15.83 6.75
CA ALA A 136 8.68 -16.81 6.30
C ALA A 136 9.22 -18.25 6.27
N LYS A 137 10.54 -18.42 6.10
CA LYS A 137 11.23 -19.71 6.22
C LYS A 137 11.44 -20.17 7.67
N GLY A 138 10.93 -19.40 8.65
CA GLY A 138 10.95 -19.76 10.06
C GLY A 138 12.19 -19.29 10.82
N LEU A 139 13.05 -18.46 10.22
CA LEU A 139 14.22 -17.91 10.90
C LEU A 139 13.78 -16.88 11.94
N THR A 140 14.40 -16.92 13.12
CA THR A 140 14.25 -15.91 14.16
C THR A 140 14.87 -14.58 13.72
N THR A 141 14.43 -13.46 14.33
CA THR A 141 14.98 -12.13 14.00
C THR A 141 16.49 -12.03 14.24
N GLY A 142 17.05 -12.83 15.15
CA GLY A 142 18.49 -12.95 15.37
C GLY A 142 19.21 -13.67 14.23
N GLU A 143 18.65 -14.78 13.75
CA GLU A 143 19.20 -15.54 12.62
C GLU A 143 19.09 -14.75 11.31
N VAL A 144 17.98 -14.04 11.09
CA VAL A 144 17.83 -13.14 9.94
C VAL A 144 18.88 -12.02 10.00
N GLN A 145 19.12 -11.43 11.17
CA GLN A 145 20.18 -10.43 11.34
C GLN A 145 21.56 -11.00 11.01
N ALA A 146 21.89 -12.18 11.53
CA ALA A 146 23.19 -12.82 11.27
C ALA A 146 23.37 -13.13 9.78
N HIS A 147 22.36 -13.70 9.13
CA HIS A 147 22.38 -14.01 7.71
C HIS A 147 22.57 -12.76 6.84
N LEU A 148 21.89 -11.64 7.17
CA LEU A 148 22.04 -10.39 6.44
C LEU A 148 23.44 -9.78 6.60
N ALA A 149 24.04 -9.90 7.77
CA ALA A 149 25.41 -9.45 8.01
C ALA A 149 26.44 -10.32 7.26
N GLU A 150 26.27 -11.65 7.30
CA GLU A 150 27.22 -12.60 6.73
C GLU A 150 27.16 -12.65 5.20
N VAL A 151 25.96 -12.74 4.61
CA VAL A 151 25.78 -12.94 3.17
C VAL A 151 25.75 -11.61 2.40
N HIS A 152 25.17 -10.57 3.01
CA HIS A 152 24.93 -9.29 2.34
C HIS A 152 25.72 -8.11 2.93
N GLY A 153 26.52 -8.32 3.98
CA GLY A 153 27.27 -7.26 4.65
C GLY A 153 26.38 -6.19 5.31
N ALA A 154 25.08 -6.48 5.51
CA ALA A 154 24.10 -5.50 5.96
C ALA A 154 23.86 -5.59 7.47
N GLU A 155 24.39 -4.63 8.23
CA GLU A 155 24.10 -4.52 9.65
C GLU A 155 22.69 -3.96 9.90
N VAL A 156 21.78 -4.84 10.32
CA VAL A 156 20.38 -4.48 10.61
C VAL A 156 19.98 -4.94 12.00
N SER A 157 19.32 -4.06 12.76
CA SER A 157 18.85 -4.40 14.11
C SER A 157 17.65 -5.34 14.07
N ARG A 158 17.52 -6.22 15.08
CA ARG A 158 16.33 -7.08 15.27
C ARG A 158 15.02 -6.29 15.28
N GLN A 159 15.03 -5.09 15.85
CA GLN A 159 13.87 -4.19 15.85
C GLN A 159 13.47 -3.75 14.43
N THR A 160 14.46 -3.52 13.55
CA THR A 160 14.19 -3.18 12.15
C THR A 160 13.55 -4.36 11.43
N ILE A 161 14.04 -5.59 11.68
CA ILE A 161 13.46 -6.82 11.13
C ILE A 161 12.01 -6.99 11.60
N SER A 162 11.74 -6.84 12.89
CA SER A 162 10.37 -6.87 13.45
C SER A 162 9.48 -5.81 12.80
N THR A 163 9.98 -4.58 12.64
CA THR A 163 9.20 -3.50 12.01
C THR A 163 8.84 -3.82 10.56
N ILE A 164 9.73 -4.49 9.82
CA ILE A 164 9.48 -4.92 8.44
C ILE A 164 8.39 -6.01 8.41
N THR A 165 8.51 -7.02 9.27
CA THR A 165 7.53 -8.11 9.35
C THR A 165 6.16 -7.63 9.84
N ASP A 166 6.12 -6.74 10.84
CA ASP A 166 4.89 -6.17 11.37
C ASP A 166 4.15 -5.34 10.31
N LYS A 167 4.90 -4.53 9.55
CA LYS A 167 4.33 -3.77 8.43
C LYS A 167 3.79 -4.68 7.33
N MET A 168 4.47 -5.80 7.04
CA MET A 168 3.94 -6.81 6.11
C MET A 168 2.63 -7.42 6.63
N LEU A 169 2.55 -7.76 7.91
CA LEU A 169 1.32 -8.26 8.52
C LEU A 169 0.19 -7.22 8.47
N GLU A 170 0.49 -5.95 8.73
CA GLU A 170 -0.47 -4.85 8.59
C GLU A 170 -0.96 -4.68 7.13
N ASP A 171 -0.05 -4.77 6.16
CA ASP A 171 -0.38 -4.62 4.74
C ASP A 171 -1.13 -5.86 4.21
N ALA A 172 -0.75 -7.07 4.64
CA ALA A 172 -1.47 -8.30 4.35
C ALA A 172 -2.87 -8.28 4.97
N ALA A 173 -3.01 -7.87 6.24
CA ALA A 173 -4.30 -7.68 6.89
C ALA A 173 -5.16 -6.62 6.18
N ARG A 174 -4.56 -5.55 5.66
CA ARG A 174 -5.26 -4.53 4.85
C ARG A 174 -5.74 -5.09 3.52
N GLN A 175 -4.88 -5.80 2.79
CA GLN A 175 -5.25 -6.44 1.52
C GLN A 175 -6.33 -7.51 1.70
N ASP A 176 -6.22 -8.32 2.75
CA ASP A 176 -7.20 -9.34 3.09
C ASP A 176 -8.52 -8.71 3.55
N ARG A 177 -8.49 -7.59 4.28
CA ARG A 177 -9.68 -6.80 4.60
C ARG A 177 -10.37 -6.27 3.34
N ASP A 178 -9.62 -5.71 2.38
CA ASP A 178 -10.18 -5.18 1.14
C ASP A 178 -10.80 -6.29 0.28
N LYS A 179 -10.15 -7.46 0.21
CA LYS A 179 -10.70 -8.65 -0.46
C LYS A 179 -11.96 -9.15 0.24
N THR A 180 -11.93 -9.25 1.57
CA THR A 180 -13.08 -9.69 2.38
C THR A 180 -14.27 -8.73 2.22
N ALA A 181 -14.04 -7.42 2.24
CA ALA A 181 -15.08 -6.42 2.03
C ALA A 181 -15.70 -6.52 0.63
N LYS A 182 -14.90 -6.77 -0.41
CA LYS A 182 -15.41 -7.00 -1.77
C LYS A 182 -16.26 -8.26 -1.86
N LEU A 183 -15.87 -9.32 -1.15
CA LEU A 183 -16.60 -10.59 -1.14
C LEU A 183 -17.88 -10.56 -0.30
N LEU A 184 -17.93 -9.73 0.74
CA LEU A 184 -19.14 -9.52 1.54
C LEU A 184 -20.11 -8.51 0.91
N LYS A 185 -19.64 -7.71 -0.05
CA LYS A 185 -20.49 -6.71 -0.73
C LYS A 185 -21.75 -7.31 -1.36
N PRO A 186 -21.70 -8.44 -2.09
CA PRO A 186 -22.88 -9.11 -2.64
C PRO A 186 -23.94 -9.47 -1.59
N VAL A 187 -23.53 -9.81 -0.35
CA VAL A 187 -24.43 -10.20 0.74
C VAL A 187 -25.38 -9.05 1.10
N HIS A 188 -24.83 -7.84 1.32
CA HIS A 188 -25.64 -6.69 1.72
C HIS A 188 -26.24 -5.90 0.56
N THR A 189 -25.89 -6.22 -0.68
CA THR A 189 -26.55 -5.67 -1.88
C THR A 189 -27.57 -6.62 -2.50
N ALA A 190 -27.78 -7.81 -1.92
CA ALA A 190 -28.71 -8.80 -2.44
C ALA A 190 -30.16 -8.27 -2.43
N PRO A 191 -30.97 -8.62 -3.44
CA PRO A 191 -32.34 -8.12 -3.56
C PRO A 191 -33.27 -8.68 -2.47
N THR A 192 -33.06 -9.94 -2.06
CA THR A 192 -33.85 -10.67 -1.08
C THR A 192 -32.97 -11.25 0.03
N GLU A 193 -33.60 -11.62 1.15
CA GLU A 193 -32.93 -12.33 2.25
C GLU A 193 -32.36 -13.68 1.81
N GLU A 194 -33.13 -14.44 1.03
CA GLU A 194 -32.70 -15.72 0.45
C GLU A 194 -31.45 -15.55 -0.43
N ALA A 195 -31.45 -14.56 -1.33
CA ALA A 195 -30.28 -14.27 -2.15
C ALA A 195 -29.07 -13.79 -1.31
N ALA A 196 -29.30 -13.14 -0.17
CA ALA A 196 -28.21 -12.76 0.73
C ALA A 196 -27.62 -13.99 1.44
N LEU A 197 -28.47 -14.93 1.86
CA LEU A 197 -28.06 -16.21 2.46
C LEU A 197 -27.21 -17.03 1.49
N ASP A 198 -27.65 -17.18 0.24
CA ASP A 198 -26.89 -17.91 -0.78
C ASP A 198 -25.49 -17.30 -0.98
N ARG A 199 -25.42 -15.96 -1.10
CA ARG A 199 -24.13 -15.26 -1.24
C ARG A 199 -23.26 -15.36 0.01
N PHE A 200 -23.86 -15.46 1.18
CA PHE A 200 -23.12 -15.67 2.42
C PHE A 200 -22.61 -17.11 2.54
N ALA A 201 -23.37 -18.10 2.09
CA ALA A 201 -22.93 -19.49 2.00
C ALA A 201 -21.76 -19.65 1.02
N GLU A 202 -21.85 -19.06 -0.18
CA GLU A 202 -20.73 -19.00 -1.14
C GLU A 202 -19.46 -18.36 -0.52
N PHE A 203 -19.64 -17.30 0.27
CA PHE A 203 -18.55 -16.64 0.99
C PHE A 203 -17.93 -17.56 2.07
N ALA A 204 -18.79 -18.22 2.85
CA ALA A 204 -18.36 -19.14 3.90
C ALA A 204 -17.59 -20.32 3.31
N ASP A 205 -18.11 -21.00 2.29
CA ASP A 205 -17.47 -22.15 1.65
C ASP A 205 -16.10 -21.81 1.06
N ALA A 206 -15.98 -20.64 0.41
CA ALA A 206 -14.73 -20.21 -0.19
C ALA A 206 -13.64 -19.85 0.84
N ARG A 207 -14.00 -19.56 2.10
CA ARG A 207 -13.11 -18.91 3.08
C ARG A 207 -13.13 -19.46 4.49
N ASP A 208 -13.91 -20.50 4.79
CA ASP A 208 -14.04 -21.07 6.13
C ASP A 208 -12.69 -21.43 6.76
N ARG A 209 -11.75 -21.95 5.95
CA ARG A 209 -10.39 -22.27 6.39
C ARG A 209 -9.51 -21.05 6.71
N LYS A 210 -9.76 -19.89 6.08
CA LYS A 210 -8.91 -18.69 6.23
C LYS A 210 -9.48 -17.69 7.23
N TYR A 211 -10.80 -17.57 7.33
CA TYR A 211 -11.48 -16.59 8.19
C TYR A 211 -12.65 -17.17 9.00
N PRO A 212 -12.45 -18.26 9.77
CA PRO A 212 -13.54 -18.92 10.50
C PRO A 212 -14.22 -17.99 11.54
N ALA A 213 -13.48 -17.04 12.09
CA ALA A 213 -14.03 -16.06 13.03
C ALA A 213 -14.99 -15.04 12.37
N ILE A 214 -14.76 -14.70 11.09
CA ILE A 214 -15.63 -13.76 10.37
C ILE A 214 -16.95 -14.44 10.03
N VAL A 215 -16.91 -15.70 9.58
CA VAL A 215 -18.11 -16.50 9.32
C VAL A 215 -18.96 -16.61 10.58
N LYS A 216 -18.37 -17.02 11.70
CA LYS A 216 -19.08 -17.11 13.00
C LYS A 216 -19.67 -15.77 13.46
N LEU A 217 -18.96 -14.67 13.26
CA LEU A 217 -19.47 -13.33 13.60
C LEU A 217 -20.74 -13.00 12.82
N TRP A 218 -20.74 -13.27 11.51
CA TRP A 218 -21.89 -13.03 10.64
C TRP A 218 -23.05 -13.98 10.93
N GLU A 219 -22.79 -15.26 11.20
CA GLU A 219 -23.81 -16.21 11.64
C GLU A 219 -24.52 -15.74 12.91
N ASN A 220 -23.75 -15.27 13.90
CA ASN A 220 -24.29 -14.76 15.16
C ASN A 220 -25.09 -13.46 14.97
N ALA A 221 -24.61 -12.57 14.11
CA ALA A 221 -25.24 -11.27 13.84
C ALA A 221 -26.34 -11.33 12.77
N TRP A 222 -26.58 -12.49 12.15
CA TRP A 222 -27.43 -12.59 10.95
C TRP A 222 -28.85 -12.08 11.20
N LYS A 223 -29.44 -12.44 12.35
CA LYS A 223 -30.79 -11.99 12.74
C LYS A 223 -30.90 -10.48 12.91
N GLU A 224 -29.82 -9.82 13.32
CA GLU A 224 -29.75 -8.35 13.44
C GLU A 224 -29.54 -7.69 12.08
N PHE A 225 -28.89 -8.39 11.15
CA PHE A 225 -28.67 -7.93 9.78
C PHE A 225 -29.91 -8.09 8.87
N THR A 226 -30.67 -9.18 8.98
CA THR A 226 -31.87 -9.44 8.14
C THR A 226 -32.81 -8.23 7.98
N PRO A 227 -33.19 -7.47 9.03
CA PRO A 227 -34.06 -6.30 8.89
C PRO A 227 -33.51 -5.23 7.93
N PHE A 228 -32.19 -5.11 7.78
CA PHE A 228 -31.57 -4.18 6.83
C PHE A 228 -31.93 -4.51 5.38
N LEU A 229 -32.09 -5.80 5.05
CA LEU A 229 -32.49 -6.26 3.73
C LEU A 229 -33.96 -5.99 3.40
N ARG A 230 -34.76 -5.47 4.35
CA ARG A 230 -36.16 -5.09 4.08
C ARG A 230 -36.30 -3.68 3.52
N PHE A 231 -35.29 -2.82 3.70
CA PHE A 231 -35.30 -1.48 3.13
C PHE A 231 -35.16 -1.50 1.61
N ASP A 232 -35.63 -0.49 0.90
CA ASP A 232 -35.32 -0.34 -0.52
C ASP A 232 -33.81 -0.19 -0.78
N THR A 233 -33.37 -0.57 -1.99
CA THR A 233 -31.96 -0.48 -2.38
C THR A 233 -31.40 0.94 -2.28
N GLU A 234 -32.22 1.96 -2.53
CA GLU A 234 -31.83 3.36 -2.43
C GLU A 234 -31.58 3.79 -0.97
N ILE A 235 -32.35 3.25 -0.02
CA ILE A 235 -32.13 3.46 1.42
C ILE A 235 -30.87 2.69 1.86
N ARG A 236 -30.76 1.42 1.46
CA ARG A 236 -29.60 0.57 1.81
C ARG A 236 -28.28 1.19 1.37
N ARG A 237 -28.23 1.78 0.16
CA ARG A 237 -27.05 2.48 -0.35
C ARG A 237 -26.56 3.60 0.57
N ILE A 238 -27.47 4.35 1.17
CA ILE A 238 -27.12 5.44 2.10
C ILE A 238 -26.59 4.85 3.41
N VAL A 239 -27.32 3.90 3.99
CA VAL A 239 -26.99 3.27 5.27
C VAL A 239 -25.67 2.50 5.22
N CYS A 240 -25.38 1.82 4.11
CA CYS A 240 -24.14 1.06 3.95
C CYS A 240 -22.92 1.94 3.61
N THR A 241 -23.08 3.26 3.44
CA THR A 241 -21.91 4.13 3.28
C THR A 241 -21.19 4.31 4.61
N THR A 242 -19.92 3.88 4.67
CA THR A 242 -19.08 4.14 5.84
C THR A 242 -18.43 5.52 5.79
N ASN A 243 -18.47 6.22 4.66
CA ASN A 243 -17.80 7.50 4.46
C ASN A 243 -18.14 8.56 5.53
N ALA A 244 -19.41 8.65 5.94
CA ALA A 244 -19.83 9.64 6.94
C ALA A 244 -19.24 9.32 8.33
N THR A 245 -19.41 8.08 8.80
CA THR A 245 -18.91 7.63 10.10
C THR A 245 -17.39 7.57 10.12
N GLU A 246 -16.75 7.08 9.06
CA GLU A 246 -15.29 7.02 8.92
C GLU A 246 -14.65 8.41 8.88
N SER A 247 -15.25 9.38 8.18
CA SER A 247 -14.75 10.76 8.12
C SER A 247 -14.73 11.42 9.50
N VAL A 248 -15.81 11.26 10.26
CA VAL A 248 -15.91 11.75 11.65
C VAL A 248 -14.88 11.05 12.53
N ASN A 249 -14.84 9.71 12.50
CA ASN A 249 -13.91 8.91 13.30
C ASN A 249 -12.44 9.20 12.97
N ALA A 250 -12.10 9.44 11.69
CA ALA A 250 -10.75 9.80 11.28
C ALA A 250 -10.32 11.15 11.87
N ARG A 251 -11.23 12.14 11.90
CA ARG A 251 -10.95 13.46 12.48
C ARG A 251 -10.85 13.41 14.01
N ILE A 252 -11.73 12.67 14.68
CA ILE A 252 -11.63 12.43 16.13
C ILE A 252 -10.30 11.75 16.47
N ARG A 253 -9.94 10.67 15.75
CA ARG A 253 -8.65 9.98 15.95
C ARG A 253 -7.45 10.88 15.73
N ARG A 254 -7.48 11.74 14.68
CA ARG A 254 -6.41 12.71 14.43
C ARG A 254 -6.28 13.70 15.60
N ALA A 255 -7.38 14.26 16.08
CA ALA A 255 -7.40 15.22 17.19
C ALA A 255 -6.96 14.60 18.52
N ALA A 256 -7.32 13.34 18.77
CA ALA A 256 -6.88 12.59 19.95
C ALA A 256 -5.40 12.22 19.88
N LYS A 257 -4.91 11.72 18.73
CA LYS A 257 -3.51 11.35 18.52
C LYS A 257 -2.55 12.51 18.73
N ALA A 258 -2.95 13.73 18.33
CA ALA A 258 -2.16 14.93 18.55
C ALA A 258 -1.97 15.27 20.04
N ARG A 259 -2.91 14.88 20.91
CA ARG A 259 -2.89 15.19 22.35
C ARG A 259 -2.24 14.10 23.21
N ARG A 260 -2.19 12.85 22.73
CA ARG A 260 -1.54 11.67 23.35
C ARG A 260 -2.13 11.19 24.69
N HIS A 261 -2.45 12.10 25.62
CA HIS A 261 -3.06 11.81 26.93
C HIS A 261 -4.10 12.90 27.29
N PHE A 262 -5.15 12.54 28.04
CA PHE A 262 -6.14 13.48 28.57
C PHE A 262 -6.13 13.49 30.10
N PRO A 263 -6.03 14.65 30.76
CA PRO A 263 -5.94 14.73 32.22
C PRO A 263 -7.24 14.32 32.95
N ASN A 264 -8.38 14.39 32.28
CA ASN A 264 -9.68 13.93 32.77
C ASN A 264 -10.64 13.72 31.60
N GLU A 265 -11.80 13.13 31.89
CA GLU A 265 -12.86 12.88 30.90
C GLU A 265 -13.35 14.16 30.22
N GLN A 266 -13.48 15.26 30.97
CA GLN A 266 -13.97 16.52 30.42
C GLN A 266 -13.03 17.13 29.38
N ALA A 267 -11.71 16.95 29.53
CA ALA A 267 -10.74 17.35 28.52
C ALA A 267 -10.85 16.49 27.24
N ALA A 268 -11.13 15.19 27.38
CA ALA A 268 -11.39 14.32 26.25
C ALA A 268 -12.69 14.72 25.52
N LEU A 269 -13.76 14.98 26.27
CA LEU A 269 -15.05 15.42 25.71
C LEU A 269 -14.91 16.74 24.95
N LYS A 270 -14.20 17.72 25.52
CA LYS A 270 -13.91 19.00 24.84
C LYS A 270 -13.14 18.80 23.52
N CYS A 271 -12.17 17.88 23.50
CA CYS A 271 -11.42 17.56 22.28
C CYS A 271 -12.33 16.97 21.19
N VAL A 272 -13.19 16.01 21.55
CA VAL A 272 -14.15 15.40 20.63
C VAL A 272 -15.14 16.45 20.12
N TYR A 273 -15.71 17.25 21.03
CA TYR A 273 -16.64 18.33 20.69
C TYR A 273 -16.03 19.31 19.67
N MET A 274 -14.82 19.82 19.94
CA MET A 274 -14.14 20.73 19.03
C MET A 274 -13.81 20.08 17.67
N ALA A 275 -13.45 18.79 17.67
CA ALA A 275 -13.21 18.05 16.43
C ALA A 275 -14.48 17.93 15.57
N ILE A 276 -15.64 17.68 16.20
CA ILE A 276 -16.94 17.59 15.52
C ILE A 276 -17.41 18.98 15.05
N MET A 277 -17.31 20.02 15.87
CA MET A 277 -17.72 21.38 15.47
C MET A 277 -16.87 21.92 14.31
N SER A 278 -15.60 21.52 14.23
CA SER A 278 -14.74 21.88 13.10
C SER A 278 -15.15 21.24 11.77
N LEU A 279 -16.06 20.25 11.77
CA LEU A 279 -16.53 19.59 10.54
C LEU A 279 -17.37 20.52 9.66
N ASP A 280 -18.15 21.39 10.30
CA ASP A 280 -19.03 22.35 9.65
C ASP A 280 -18.99 23.69 10.41
N PRO A 281 -17.86 24.42 10.32
CA PRO A 281 -17.68 25.67 11.07
C PRO A 281 -18.67 26.75 10.67
N THR A 282 -19.34 26.60 9.52
CA THR A 282 -20.31 27.54 8.97
C THR A 282 -21.76 27.10 9.15
N GLY A 283 -22.02 25.87 9.60
CA GLY A 283 -23.35 25.27 9.67
C GLY A 283 -24.05 25.05 8.32
N LYS A 284 -23.35 25.23 7.20
CA LYS A 284 -23.91 25.13 5.83
C LYS A 284 -23.66 23.79 5.16
N GLY A 285 -22.92 22.90 5.82
CA GLY A 285 -22.63 21.55 5.34
C GLY A 285 -23.91 20.74 5.12
N GLN A 286 -24.92 20.91 5.99
CA GLN A 286 -26.19 20.17 5.94
C GLN A 286 -26.85 20.20 4.55
N ALA A 287 -26.90 21.37 3.90
CA ALA A 287 -27.52 21.55 2.58
C ALA A 287 -26.85 20.73 1.46
N ARG A 288 -25.53 20.51 1.57
CA ARG A 288 -24.79 19.65 0.62
C ARG A 288 -25.13 18.16 0.81
N TRP A 289 -25.42 17.73 2.03
CA TRP A 289 -25.73 16.33 2.33
C TRP A 289 -27.17 15.96 1.97
N THR A 290 -28.14 16.86 2.17
CA THR A 290 -29.55 16.61 1.82
C THR A 290 -29.78 16.37 0.34
N MET A 291 -28.97 16.96 -0.56
CA MET A 291 -29.09 16.70 -2.00
C MET A 291 -28.83 15.23 -2.38
N ARG A 292 -27.96 14.54 -1.64
CA ARG A 292 -27.65 13.11 -1.88
C ARG A 292 -28.73 12.17 -1.34
N TRP A 293 -29.64 12.68 -0.52
CA TRP A 293 -30.67 11.91 0.13
C TRP A 293 -32.00 11.90 -0.61
N LYS A 294 -32.19 12.72 -1.66
CA LYS A 294 -33.49 12.87 -2.35
C LYS A 294 -34.10 11.53 -2.78
N THR A 295 -33.33 10.67 -3.45
CA THR A 295 -33.83 9.36 -3.91
C THR A 295 -34.20 8.44 -2.72
N ALA A 296 -33.39 8.43 -1.67
CA ALA A 296 -33.67 7.65 -0.47
C ALA A 296 -34.88 8.20 0.30
N LEU A 297 -35.05 9.52 0.36
CA LEU A 297 -36.20 10.17 1.01
C LEU A 297 -37.52 9.79 0.31
N ASN A 298 -37.53 9.74 -1.03
CA ASN A 298 -38.71 9.27 -1.76
C ASN A 298 -39.01 7.80 -1.45
N ALA A 299 -37.98 6.95 -1.38
CA ALA A 299 -38.16 5.54 -1.00
C ALA A 299 -38.64 5.38 0.45
N PHE A 300 -38.17 6.22 1.38
CA PHE A 300 -38.67 6.25 2.75
C PHE A 300 -40.14 6.70 2.82
N ASP A 301 -40.54 7.71 2.04
CA ASP A 301 -41.93 8.16 1.99
C ASP A 301 -42.86 7.04 1.48
N ILE A 302 -42.40 6.22 0.52
CA ILE A 302 -43.16 5.07 0.01
C ILE A 302 -43.21 3.93 1.06
N THR A 303 -42.05 3.56 1.63
CA THR A 303 -41.95 2.43 2.57
C THR A 303 -42.66 2.71 3.90
N PHE A 304 -42.66 3.97 4.34
CA PHE A 304 -43.20 4.41 5.63
C PHE A 304 -44.24 5.51 5.43
N ASP A 305 -45.24 5.23 4.59
CA ASP A 305 -46.28 6.19 4.25
C ASP A 305 -46.93 6.82 5.50
N GLY A 306 -47.22 8.12 5.39
CA GLY A 306 -47.80 8.94 6.46
C GLY A 306 -46.83 9.36 7.59
N ARG A 307 -45.63 8.78 7.72
CA ARG A 307 -44.70 9.13 8.83
C ARG A 307 -43.84 10.36 8.56
N LEU A 308 -43.40 10.54 7.32
CA LEU A 308 -42.50 11.64 6.93
C LEU A 308 -43.26 12.81 6.30
N SER A 309 -44.36 12.53 5.61
CA SER A 309 -45.27 13.52 5.04
C SER A 309 -45.94 14.40 6.10
N ALA A 310 -46.23 13.86 7.29
CA ALA A 310 -46.74 14.61 8.43
C ALA A 310 -45.75 15.64 9.01
N ALA A 311 -44.44 15.48 8.76
CA ALA A 311 -43.39 16.36 9.26
C ALA A 311 -42.93 17.43 8.24
N ARG A 312 -43.50 17.44 7.03
CA ARG A 312 -43.20 18.41 5.95
C ARG A 312 -44.32 19.45 5.73
N GLN A 313 -45.41 19.39 6.50
CA GLN A 313 -46.41 20.46 6.61
C GLN A 313 -45.99 21.44 7.71
#